data_AF-A0A2E8RZF4-F1
#
_entry.id   AF-A0A2E8RZF4-F1
#
_cell.length_a   1.000
_cell.length_b   1.000
_cell.length_c   1.000
_cell.angle_alpha   90.00
_cell.angle_beta   90.00
_cell.angle_gamma   90.00
#
_symmetry.space_group_name_H-M   'P 1'
#
loop_
_entity.id
_entity.type
_entity.pdbx_description
1 polymer ?
#
loop_
_entity_poly.entity_id
_entity_poly.type
_entity_poly.pdbx_seq_one_letter_code
_entity_poly.pdbx_strand_id
1 'polypeptide(L)'
;MLRWFTKGFLLVLLVVSLGCSGSSGTATDTTGTDSQSGDQGVDVPAVPDSSDAADTSSADEGNPIDTPGADTEEDVVDTDTITPPGAPAQGLLQLRVTHNMAEPGCVEQNNCGLDIEVSAAESAAWVEALSQHSNIPVLHWDRPMPWFAFSEDPVGDPVQFYNARMPIELREYVDAYAAAFSVGGGYLALTPLNGTRNAVKPQFVVGGESPVGAECDSMAPDQVFAVDLLGGLEPQDMILGSTYLNFVRYMYTRLQPAYLALGIEVNLYEEGCVDHPGAFDDFATLYHWIYDALRADGVEIPIFATFTLVDIMGFDENDCQGPGDFAACGSARPDFSSLDPATCFPIHRSSVDALDEGDRLDILALSYYPDHLRSSVEDDVLTLQSGDSNGDGPCVGVIHLADVPDPLDHLDLLGWDKPMVFAESGAHSCPVPLYFEPTVPGDDPLVLVLPGSPARQAHYMTTILDAATAHEMPFVVNAFLNDYPPLSPFVAREGIMPAPLVALFNTFSCMGIRDAEGNTKGGLPWGSP
;
A
#
# COMPACT_ATOMS: atom_id res chain seq x y z
N MET A 1 8.88 1.81 2.47
CA MET A 1 8.18 0.65 3.08
C MET A 1 9.10 -0.51 3.49
N LEU A 2 9.87 -1.18 2.61
CA LEU A 2 10.70 -2.35 3.03
C LEU A 2 11.85 -1.99 4.00
N ARG A 3 12.52 -0.83 3.81
CA ARG A 3 13.53 -0.33 4.76
C ARG A 3 12.94 0.12 6.11
N TRP A 4 11.66 0.48 6.11
CA TRP A 4 10.89 0.88 7.28
C TRP A 4 10.62 -0.33 8.20
N PHE A 5 10.31 -1.49 7.61
CA PHE A 5 10.35 -2.79 8.33
C PHE A 5 11.73 -3.13 8.89
N THR A 6 12.81 -2.69 8.25
CA THR A 6 14.15 -3.00 8.77
C THR A 6 14.56 -2.09 9.92
N LYS A 7 14.29 -0.77 9.93
CA LYS A 7 14.85 0.13 10.96
C LYS A 7 14.20 0.01 12.35
N GLY A 8 12.88 -0.09 12.44
CA GLY A 8 12.19 -0.31 13.73
C GLY A 8 12.33 -1.75 14.24
N PHE A 9 12.29 -2.75 13.34
CA PHE A 9 12.19 -4.16 13.72
C PHE A 9 13.50 -4.98 13.62
N LEU A 10 14.60 -4.55 12.95
CA LEU A 10 15.87 -5.31 13.01
C LEU A 10 16.43 -5.43 14.42
N LEU A 11 16.10 -4.52 15.33
CA LEU A 11 16.61 -4.57 16.70
C LEU A 11 15.84 -5.59 17.56
N VAL A 12 14.55 -5.83 17.28
CA VAL A 12 13.74 -6.92 17.88
C VAL A 12 14.42 -8.27 17.58
N LEU A 13 14.92 -8.46 16.35
CA LEU A 13 15.69 -9.65 15.97
C LEU A 13 17.03 -9.79 16.73
N LEU A 14 17.71 -8.66 17.01
CA LEU A 14 19.00 -8.66 17.73
C LEU A 14 18.85 -8.95 19.23
N VAL A 15 17.71 -8.62 19.83
CA VAL A 15 17.41 -8.90 21.26
C VAL A 15 16.93 -10.34 21.48
N VAL A 16 16.17 -10.93 20.55
CA VAL A 16 15.72 -12.33 20.65
C VAL A 16 16.91 -13.30 20.67
N SER A 17 17.95 -13.07 19.87
CA SER A 17 19.17 -13.91 19.88
C SER A 17 19.99 -13.78 21.17
N LEU A 18 19.79 -12.73 21.98
CA LEU A 18 20.50 -12.54 23.26
C LEU A 18 19.69 -13.03 24.48
N GLY A 19 18.35 -13.10 24.37
CA GLY A 19 17.44 -13.43 25.47
C GLY A 19 17.16 -14.92 25.71
N CYS A 20 17.35 -15.78 24.71
CA CYS A 20 16.95 -17.20 24.78
C CYS A 20 18.07 -18.20 25.12
N SER A 21 19.22 -17.74 25.63
CA SER A 21 20.30 -18.63 26.08
C SER A 21 20.02 -19.24 27.47
N GLY A 22 19.05 -20.15 27.54
CA GLY A 22 18.64 -20.85 28.75
C GLY A 22 18.65 -22.39 28.61
N SER A 23 19.78 -23.01 28.98
CA SER A 23 19.89 -24.36 29.55
C SER A 23 19.09 -25.53 28.93
N SER A 24 19.72 -26.25 27.99
CA SER A 24 19.56 -27.70 27.81
C SER A 24 20.91 -28.28 27.37
N GLY A 25 21.57 -29.19 28.07
CA GLY A 25 21.10 -30.53 28.39
C GLY A 25 21.83 -31.52 27.47
N THR A 26 22.99 -32.01 27.91
CA THR A 26 23.85 -32.96 27.18
C THR A 26 23.11 -34.26 26.83
N ALA A 27 23.09 -34.64 25.56
CA ALA A 27 22.82 -36.01 25.13
C ALA A 27 23.68 -36.41 23.92
N THR A 28 24.07 -37.66 23.95
CA THR A 28 25.19 -38.33 23.27
C THR A 28 25.00 -38.64 21.79
N ASP A 29 26.09 -38.38 21.08
CA ASP A 29 26.61 -38.98 19.86
C ASP A 29 26.32 -40.49 19.68
N THR A 30 25.84 -40.88 18.49
CA THR A 30 26.21 -42.16 17.87
C THR A 30 26.25 -42.04 16.35
N THR A 31 27.42 -42.41 15.84
CA THR A 31 27.87 -42.56 14.46
C THR A 31 27.10 -43.60 13.63
N GLY A 32 26.99 -43.37 12.32
CA GLY A 32 26.66 -44.39 11.33
C GLY A 32 26.96 -43.95 9.89
N THR A 33 28.13 -44.34 9.39
CA THR A 33 28.60 -44.23 8.00
C THR A 33 27.94 -45.27 7.09
N ASP A 34 27.57 -44.92 5.85
CA ASP A 34 28.23 -45.41 4.61
C ASP A 34 27.41 -45.16 3.31
N SER A 35 28.08 -44.50 2.35
CA SER A 35 28.37 -44.93 0.96
C SER A 35 27.24 -45.45 0.03
N GLN A 36 26.96 -44.74 -1.07
CA GLN A 36 27.36 -45.07 -2.47
C GLN A 36 26.47 -44.47 -3.59
N SER A 37 27.19 -44.01 -4.63
CA SER A 37 26.87 -43.70 -6.03
C SER A 37 25.64 -44.34 -6.71
N GLY A 38 24.99 -43.56 -7.60
CA GLY A 38 24.11 -44.07 -8.65
C GLY A 38 23.55 -42.97 -9.56
N ASP A 39 24.29 -42.65 -10.61
CA ASP A 39 23.85 -41.95 -11.82
C ASP A 39 22.91 -42.87 -12.62
N GLN A 40 21.78 -42.36 -13.15
CA GLN A 40 21.15 -42.70 -14.45
C GLN A 40 19.88 -41.85 -14.68
N GLY A 41 19.83 -41.24 -15.87
CA GLY A 41 18.76 -40.35 -16.33
C GLY A 41 17.43 -41.05 -16.62
N VAL A 42 16.38 -40.22 -16.73
CA VAL A 42 15.02 -40.65 -17.07
C VAL A 42 14.50 -39.80 -18.23
N ASP A 43 14.04 -40.51 -19.25
CA ASP A 43 13.42 -40.04 -20.48
C ASP A 43 12.09 -39.30 -20.24
N VAL A 44 11.88 -38.26 -21.04
CA VAL A 44 10.62 -37.54 -21.19
C VAL A 44 9.74 -38.26 -22.23
N PRO A 45 8.46 -38.57 -21.94
CA PRO A 45 7.48 -38.87 -22.98
C PRO A 45 6.64 -37.64 -23.35
N ALA A 46 6.41 -37.54 -24.66
CA ALA A 46 5.66 -36.51 -25.34
C ALA A 46 4.15 -36.52 -25.03
N VAL A 47 3.59 -35.32 -25.10
CA VAL A 47 2.16 -34.98 -25.14
C VAL A 47 1.51 -35.54 -26.41
N PRO A 48 0.29 -36.12 -26.34
CA PRO A 48 -0.61 -36.16 -27.47
C PRO A 48 -1.70 -35.10 -27.34
N ASP A 49 -1.72 -34.27 -28.36
CA ASP A 49 -2.82 -33.42 -28.81
C ASP A 49 -3.94 -34.30 -29.39
N SER A 50 -5.21 -34.03 -29.05
CA SER A 50 -6.35 -34.46 -29.86
C SER A 50 -7.62 -33.67 -29.56
N SER A 51 -8.06 -32.95 -30.58
CA SER A 51 -9.36 -32.36 -30.81
C SER A 51 -10.52 -33.38 -30.85
N ASP A 52 -11.72 -32.89 -30.54
CA ASP A 52 -13.02 -33.13 -31.23
C ASP A 52 -14.23 -33.44 -30.33
N ALA A 53 -15.12 -32.44 -30.28
CA ALA A 53 -16.58 -32.44 -30.51
C ALA A 53 -17.50 -33.59 -30.03
N ALA A 54 -18.54 -33.21 -29.27
CA ALA A 54 -19.99 -33.51 -29.45
C ALA A 54 -20.75 -33.07 -28.17
N ASP A 55 -21.57 -32.03 -28.17
CA ASP A 55 -23.01 -32.03 -28.50
C ASP A 55 -23.82 -33.22 -27.95
N THR A 56 -24.64 -32.98 -26.92
CA THR A 56 -26.04 -33.46 -26.86
C THR A 56 -26.86 -32.68 -25.83
N SER A 57 -27.96 -32.12 -26.33
CA SER A 57 -29.10 -31.55 -25.61
C SER A 57 -29.88 -32.59 -24.78
N SER A 58 -30.48 -32.17 -23.66
CA SER A 58 -31.86 -32.58 -23.32
C SER A 58 -32.54 -31.55 -22.40
N ALA A 59 -33.77 -31.22 -22.77
CA ALA A 59 -34.70 -30.39 -22.03
C ALA A 59 -35.41 -31.23 -20.95
N ASP A 60 -35.83 -30.58 -19.86
CA ASP A 60 -36.98 -31.06 -19.08
C ASP A 60 -37.78 -29.88 -18.49
N GLU A 61 -39.10 -30.08 -18.48
CA GLU A 61 -40.16 -29.10 -18.33
C GLU A 61 -40.60 -28.91 -16.87
N GLY A 62 -40.91 -27.65 -16.52
CA GLY A 62 -42.14 -27.27 -15.82
C GLY A 62 -42.46 -27.79 -14.41
N ASN A 63 -42.50 -26.88 -13.44
CA ASN A 63 -43.71 -26.72 -12.60
C ASN A 63 -43.75 -25.35 -11.89
N PRO A 64 -44.89 -24.63 -11.89
CA PRO A 64 -45.06 -23.39 -11.12
C PRO A 64 -45.62 -23.69 -9.73
N ILE A 65 -45.00 -23.11 -8.69
CA ILE A 65 -45.56 -23.08 -7.34
C ILE A 65 -45.92 -21.62 -7.02
N ASP A 66 -47.22 -21.35 -6.99
CA ASP A 66 -47.82 -20.16 -6.38
C ASP A 66 -47.53 -20.16 -4.87
N THR A 67 -46.92 -19.09 -4.38
CA THR A 67 -46.84 -18.79 -2.94
C THR A 67 -47.39 -17.37 -2.70
N PRO A 68 -48.26 -17.17 -1.69
CA PRO A 68 -49.01 -15.93 -1.53
C PRO A 68 -48.20 -14.83 -0.81
N GLY A 69 -48.52 -13.59 -1.17
CA GLY A 69 -47.92 -12.33 -0.78
C GLY A 69 -47.33 -12.23 0.63
N ALA A 70 -46.06 -11.84 0.66
CA ALA A 70 -45.45 -11.12 1.77
C ALA A 70 -45.43 -9.64 1.36
N ASP A 71 -46.04 -8.79 2.19
CA ASP A 71 -45.97 -7.35 2.06
C ASP A 71 -44.51 -6.91 2.17
N THR A 72 -43.93 -6.45 1.06
CA THR A 72 -42.66 -5.73 1.05
C THR A 72 -42.93 -4.35 1.62
N GLU A 73 -42.61 -4.15 2.90
CA GLU A 73 -42.31 -2.81 3.40
C GLU A 73 -41.15 -2.30 2.55
N GLU A 74 -41.45 -1.36 1.65
CA GLU A 74 -40.45 -0.56 0.97
C GLU A 74 -39.75 0.25 2.06
N ASP A 75 -38.60 -0.23 2.51
CA ASP A 75 -37.62 0.58 3.24
C ASP A 75 -37.28 1.75 2.31
N VAL A 76 -37.94 2.88 2.56
CA VAL A 76 -37.56 4.18 2.00
C VAL A 76 -36.19 4.47 2.60
N VAL A 77 -35.16 4.12 1.84
CA VAL A 77 -33.78 4.52 2.13
C VAL A 77 -33.79 6.05 2.09
N ASP A 78 -33.67 6.65 3.27
CA ASP A 78 -33.51 8.08 3.47
C ASP A 78 -32.13 8.47 2.91
N THR A 79 -32.09 8.85 1.63
CA THR A 79 -30.86 9.28 0.93
C THR A 79 -30.44 10.71 1.29
N ASP A 80 -31.07 11.34 2.28
CA ASP A 80 -30.69 12.66 2.78
C ASP A 80 -29.64 12.56 3.90
N THR A 81 -28.64 11.68 3.77
CA THR A 81 -27.39 11.77 4.54
C THR A 81 -26.57 12.94 4.03
N ILE A 82 -27.05 14.15 4.31
CA ILE A 82 -26.32 15.39 4.08
C ILE A 82 -25.05 15.32 4.94
N THR A 83 -23.90 15.16 4.30
CA THR A 83 -22.58 15.38 4.92
C THR A 83 -22.66 16.66 5.74
N PRO A 84 -22.44 16.60 7.07
CA PRO A 84 -22.50 17.79 7.92
C PRO A 84 -21.64 18.90 7.30
N PRO A 85 -22.13 20.15 7.21
CA PRO A 85 -21.32 21.25 6.72
C PRO A 85 -19.98 21.29 7.47
N GLY A 86 -18.86 21.10 6.75
CA GLY A 86 -17.51 21.10 7.31
C GLY A 86 -16.87 19.72 7.52
N ALA A 87 -17.56 18.61 7.26
CA ALA A 87 -16.91 17.30 7.24
C ALA A 87 -16.06 17.11 5.96
N PRO A 88 -14.89 16.44 6.06
CA PRO A 88 -14.03 16.18 4.91
C PRO A 88 -14.73 15.28 3.89
N ALA A 89 -14.40 15.44 2.61
CA ALA A 89 -14.73 14.42 1.61
C ALA A 89 -14.02 13.10 1.96
N GLN A 90 -14.67 11.97 1.68
CA GLN A 90 -14.20 10.62 1.96
C GLN A 90 -13.90 9.91 0.64
N GLY A 91 -12.63 9.60 0.42
CA GLY A 91 -12.08 8.95 -0.77
C GLY A 91 -11.68 7.50 -0.52
N LEU A 92 -11.69 6.67 -1.56
CA LEU A 92 -11.14 5.31 -1.50
C LEU A 92 -10.08 5.13 -2.58
N LEU A 93 -8.91 4.59 -2.23
CA LEU A 93 -7.92 4.21 -3.22
C LEU A 93 -8.44 3.07 -4.12
N GLN A 94 -7.85 2.93 -5.30
CA GLN A 94 -8.25 1.91 -6.27
C GLN A 94 -7.88 0.48 -5.91
N LEU A 95 -7.20 0.26 -4.79
CA LEU A 95 -6.57 -1.02 -4.49
C LEU A 95 -7.62 -2.12 -4.34
N ARG A 96 -7.37 -3.27 -4.96
CA ARG A 96 -8.17 -4.48 -4.84
C ARG A 96 -7.23 -5.67 -4.79
N VAL A 97 -6.98 -6.16 -3.58
CA VAL A 97 -6.11 -7.31 -3.39
C VAL A 97 -6.91 -8.59 -3.51
N THR A 98 -6.47 -9.50 -4.39
CA THR A 98 -7.01 -10.85 -4.52
C THR A 98 -5.87 -11.85 -4.57
N HIS A 99 -5.99 -12.94 -3.80
CA HIS A 99 -5.00 -14.02 -3.80
C HIS A 99 -5.61 -15.34 -3.31
N ASN A 100 -4.92 -16.44 -3.58
CA ASN A 100 -5.19 -17.76 -3.01
C ASN A 100 -4.10 -18.21 -2.01
N MET A 101 -3.18 -17.31 -1.65
CA MET A 101 -2.02 -17.59 -0.80
C MET A 101 -2.32 -17.65 0.72
N ALA A 102 -3.60 -17.60 1.11
CA ALA A 102 -4.03 -17.95 2.45
C ALA A 102 -4.08 -19.48 2.64
N GLU A 103 -4.22 -20.24 1.54
CA GLU A 103 -4.39 -21.69 1.55
C GLU A 103 -3.13 -22.39 1.01
N PRO A 104 -2.55 -23.38 1.73
CA PRO A 104 -1.38 -24.13 1.25
C PRO A 104 -1.60 -24.86 -0.08
N GLY A 105 -2.85 -25.14 -0.44
CA GLY A 105 -3.22 -25.84 -1.67
C GLY A 105 -2.73 -25.16 -2.95
N CYS A 106 -2.47 -23.85 -2.93
CA CYS A 106 -1.95 -23.15 -4.11
C CYS A 106 -0.54 -23.63 -4.51
N VAL A 107 0.25 -24.10 -3.55
CA VAL A 107 1.61 -24.63 -3.77
C VAL A 107 1.54 -25.96 -4.48
N GLU A 108 0.70 -26.87 -3.98
CA GLU A 108 0.49 -28.20 -4.55
C GLU A 108 -0.03 -28.12 -5.99
N GLN A 109 -0.84 -27.11 -6.28
CA GLN A 109 -1.42 -26.85 -7.60
C GLN A 109 -0.51 -26.00 -8.49
N ASN A 110 0.60 -25.48 -7.97
CA ASN A 110 1.51 -24.55 -8.64
C ASN A 110 0.76 -23.35 -9.27
N ASN A 111 -0.15 -22.75 -8.50
CA ASN A 111 -1.01 -21.65 -8.94
C ASN A 111 -1.17 -20.54 -7.88
N CYS A 112 -0.20 -20.38 -6.96
CA CYS A 112 -0.19 -19.25 -6.03
C CYS A 112 -0.14 -17.94 -6.82
N GLY A 113 -1.11 -17.06 -6.57
CA GLY A 113 -1.26 -15.78 -7.25
C GLY A 113 -1.63 -14.67 -6.28
N LEU A 114 -1.19 -13.46 -6.61
CA LEU A 114 -1.51 -12.22 -5.91
C LEU A 114 -1.69 -11.12 -6.96
N ASP A 115 -2.85 -10.50 -6.93
CA ASP A 115 -3.14 -9.28 -7.68
C ASP A 115 -3.50 -8.18 -6.68
N ILE A 116 -3.04 -6.95 -6.92
CA ILE A 116 -3.20 -5.79 -6.01
C ILE A 116 -4.18 -4.76 -6.58
N GLU A 117 -4.47 -4.87 -7.88
CA GLU A 117 -5.40 -4.02 -8.59
C GLU A 117 -6.21 -4.84 -9.59
N VAL A 118 -7.36 -4.29 -9.97
CA VAL A 118 -8.18 -4.85 -11.04
C VAL A 118 -7.52 -4.80 -12.40
N SER A 119 -7.87 -5.75 -13.25
CA SER A 119 -7.54 -5.68 -14.67
C SER A 119 -8.21 -4.48 -15.34
N ALA A 120 -7.71 -4.07 -16.51
CA ALA A 120 -8.32 -3.01 -17.31
C ALA A 120 -9.81 -3.30 -17.62
N ALA A 121 -10.12 -4.56 -17.94
CA ALA A 121 -11.48 -5.01 -18.23
C ALA A 121 -12.45 -4.89 -17.04
N GLU A 122 -11.95 -4.97 -15.82
CA GLU A 122 -12.75 -4.86 -14.59
C GLU A 122 -12.78 -3.43 -14.02
N SER A 123 -11.95 -2.52 -14.56
CA SER A 123 -11.73 -1.19 -13.97
C SER A 123 -12.98 -0.34 -13.90
N ALA A 124 -13.83 -0.37 -14.94
CA ALA A 124 -15.08 0.38 -14.93
C ALA A 124 -16.06 -0.08 -13.84
N ALA A 125 -16.21 -1.39 -13.66
CA ALA A 125 -17.07 -1.96 -12.63
C ALA A 125 -16.50 -1.69 -11.22
N TRP A 126 -15.18 -1.70 -11.07
CA TRP A 126 -14.54 -1.41 -9.81
C TRP A 126 -14.63 0.07 -9.41
N VAL A 127 -14.40 0.98 -10.35
CA VAL A 127 -14.57 2.43 -10.12
C VAL A 127 -16.02 2.76 -9.72
N GLU A 128 -17.00 2.10 -10.34
CA GLU A 128 -18.41 2.21 -9.93
C GLU A 128 -18.67 1.63 -8.53
N ALA A 129 -18.00 0.56 -8.13
CA ALA A 129 -18.10 0.05 -6.76
C ALA A 129 -17.50 1.03 -5.73
N LEU A 130 -16.39 1.69 -6.07
CA LEU A 130 -15.76 2.70 -5.22
C LEU A 130 -16.66 3.93 -5.06
N SER A 131 -17.31 4.41 -6.13
CA SER A 131 -18.19 5.60 -6.09
C SER A 131 -19.42 5.41 -5.20
N GLN A 132 -19.81 4.17 -4.91
CA GLN A 132 -20.91 3.87 -3.96
C GLN A 132 -20.52 4.06 -2.49
N HIS A 133 -19.23 4.26 -2.20
CA HIS A 133 -18.68 4.39 -0.85
C HIS A 133 -17.67 5.53 -0.73
N SER A 134 -17.63 6.42 -1.73
CA SER A 134 -16.70 7.53 -1.84
C SER A 134 -17.41 8.71 -2.46
N ASN A 135 -17.22 9.91 -1.89
CA ASN A 135 -17.74 11.16 -2.47
C ASN A 135 -16.65 11.98 -3.18
N ILE A 136 -15.41 11.48 -3.22
CA ILE A 136 -14.33 12.00 -4.04
C ILE A 136 -13.65 10.85 -4.79
N PRO A 137 -13.69 10.80 -6.13
CA PRO A 137 -12.97 9.78 -6.86
C PRO A 137 -11.46 9.98 -6.68
N VAL A 138 -10.76 8.88 -6.41
CA VAL A 138 -9.31 8.88 -6.20
C VAL A 138 -8.65 7.99 -7.23
N LEU A 139 -7.56 8.47 -7.83
CA LEU A 139 -6.66 7.64 -8.61
C LEU A 139 -5.24 7.84 -8.11
N HIS A 140 -4.67 6.79 -7.54
CA HIS A 140 -3.30 6.78 -7.02
C HIS A 140 -2.40 5.95 -7.94
N TRP A 141 -1.75 6.57 -8.91
CA TRP A 141 -1.06 5.82 -9.97
C TRP A 141 0.20 5.10 -9.45
N ASP A 142 0.07 3.83 -9.05
CA ASP A 142 1.20 2.95 -8.67
C ASP A 142 1.63 1.97 -9.78
N ARG A 143 0.89 1.93 -10.90
CA ARG A 143 1.25 1.12 -12.07
C ARG A 143 2.58 1.54 -12.69
N PRO A 144 3.28 0.62 -13.40
CA PRO A 144 4.41 0.98 -14.24
C PRO A 144 4.07 2.14 -15.18
N MET A 145 5.04 3.01 -15.39
CA MET A 145 4.88 4.21 -16.20
C MET A 145 5.07 3.88 -17.68
N PRO A 146 4.15 4.29 -18.58
CA PRO A 146 4.33 4.11 -20.00
C PRO A 146 5.31 5.15 -20.58
N TRP A 147 6.53 5.29 -20.03
CA TRP A 147 7.47 6.36 -20.36
C TRP A 147 7.69 6.57 -21.85
N PHE A 148 7.88 5.49 -22.61
CA PHE A 148 8.03 5.57 -24.07
C PHE A 148 6.84 6.23 -24.78
N ALA A 149 5.62 6.07 -24.27
CA ALA A 149 4.46 6.73 -24.85
C ALA A 149 4.55 8.25 -24.71
N PHE A 150 5.24 8.75 -23.68
CA PHE A 150 5.32 10.16 -23.29
C PHE A 150 6.69 10.82 -23.57
N SER A 151 7.66 10.09 -24.13
CA SER A 151 9.03 10.58 -24.38
C SER A 151 9.12 11.61 -25.52
N GLU A 152 8.04 11.79 -26.28
CA GLU A 152 7.95 12.77 -27.36
C GLU A 152 6.87 13.82 -27.05
N ASP A 153 7.14 15.05 -27.49
CA ASP A 153 6.15 16.13 -27.46
C ASP A 153 5.01 15.84 -28.45
N PRO A 154 3.75 16.19 -28.10
CA PRO A 154 2.62 15.84 -28.91
C PRO A 154 2.55 16.71 -30.17
N VAL A 155 2.31 16.08 -31.31
CA VAL A 155 1.98 16.78 -32.57
C VAL A 155 0.46 16.81 -32.71
N GLY A 156 -0.15 17.98 -32.44
CA GLY A 156 -1.60 18.18 -32.53
C GLY A 156 -2.30 18.11 -31.18
N ASP A 157 -3.43 17.41 -31.09
CA ASP A 157 -4.17 17.22 -29.84
C ASP A 157 -3.39 16.26 -28.91
N PRO A 158 -2.95 16.71 -27.72
CA PRO A 158 -2.13 15.88 -26.83
C PRO A 158 -2.80 14.57 -26.41
N VAL A 159 -4.11 14.60 -26.14
CA VAL A 159 -4.84 13.41 -25.68
C VAL A 159 -4.90 12.36 -26.78
N GLN A 160 -5.24 12.74 -28.02
CA GLN A 160 -5.25 11.83 -29.16
C GLN A 160 -3.85 11.31 -29.49
N PHE A 161 -2.82 12.16 -29.41
CA PHE A 161 -1.44 11.77 -29.65
C PHE A 161 -0.98 10.67 -28.68
N TYR A 162 -1.15 10.88 -27.38
CA TYR A 162 -0.75 9.92 -26.37
C TYR A 162 -1.65 8.67 -26.34
N ASN A 163 -2.96 8.83 -26.57
CA ASN A 163 -3.85 7.67 -26.74
C ASN A 163 -3.42 6.78 -27.91
N ALA A 164 -2.83 7.30 -28.98
CA ALA A 164 -2.35 6.46 -30.08
C ALA A 164 -1.10 5.65 -29.72
N ARG A 165 -0.35 6.07 -28.69
CA ARG A 165 0.94 5.47 -28.27
C ARG A 165 0.82 4.57 -27.04
N MET A 166 -0.17 4.81 -26.19
CA MET A 166 -0.38 3.99 -24.99
C MET A 166 -0.98 2.61 -25.32
N PRO A 167 -0.60 1.57 -24.56
CA PRO A 167 -1.29 0.28 -24.55
C PRO A 167 -2.79 0.43 -24.33
N ILE A 168 -3.60 -0.44 -24.95
CA ILE A 168 -5.06 -0.39 -24.85
C ILE A 168 -5.52 -0.55 -23.41
N GLU A 169 -4.88 -1.42 -22.65
CA GLU A 169 -5.22 -1.76 -21.27
C GLU A 169 -5.07 -0.54 -20.35
N LEU A 170 -3.99 0.25 -20.52
CA LEU A 170 -3.81 1.48 -19.74
C LEU A 170 -4.82 2.57 -20.13
N ARG A 171 -5.22 2.63 -21.41
CA ARG A 171 -6.24 3.60 -21.86
C ARG A 171 -7.61 3.26 -21.29
N GLU A 172 -8.02 2.00 -21.36
CA GLU A 172 -9.29 1.54 -20.79
C GLU A 172 -9.34 1.79 -19.27
N TYR A 173 -8.20 1.56 -18.59
CA TYR A 173 -8.04 1.88 -17.19
C TYR A 173 -8.25 3.39 -16.92
N VAL A 174 -7.55 4.27 -17.64
CA VAL A 174 -7.72 5.74 -17.51
C VAL A 174 -9.14 6.19 -17.86
N ASP A 175 -9.76 5.59 -18.87
CA ASP A 175 -11.12 5.91 -19.31
C ASP A 175 -12.17 5.58 -18.24
N ALA A 176 -11.96 4.51 -17.46
CA ALA A 176 -12.81 4.18 -16.32
C ALA A 176 -12.80 5.29 -15.25
N TYR A 177 -11.63 5.82 -14.91
CA TYR A 177 -11.51 6.93 -13.95
C TYR A 177 -12.02 8.26 -14.49
N ALA A 178 -11.83 8.53 -15.78
CA ALA A 178 -12.30 9.76 -16.41
C ALA A 178 -13.83 9.94 -16.25
N ALA A 179 -14.59 8.84 -16.29
CA ALA A 179 -16.02 8.87 -16.06
C ALA A 179 -16.36 9.31 -14.61
N ALA A 180 -15.69 8.73 -13.61
CA ALA A 180 -15.92 9.07 -12.21
C ALA A 180 -15.48 10.51 -11.86
N PHE A 181 -14.33 10.95 -12.35
CA PHE A 181 -13.82 12.30 -12.11
C PHE A 181 -14.72 13.41 -12.67
N SER A 182 -15.54 13.11 -13.69
CA SER A 182 -16.43 14.09 -14.32
C SER A 182 -17.58 14.59 -13.41
N VAL A 183 -17.87 13.89 -12.30
CA VAL A 183 -19.03 14.19 -11.42
C VAL A 183 -18.72 15.26 -10.37
N GLY A 184 -17.46 15.48 -10.00
CA GLY A 184 -17.09 16.46 -8.97
C GLY A 184 -15.62 16.89 -8.97
N GLY A 185 -14.85 16.52 -10.00
CA GLY A 185 -13.40 16.47 -9.91
C GLY A 185 -12.97 15.29 -9.02
N GLY A 186 -11.67 15.08 -8.88
CA GLY A 186 -11.13 14.00 -8.06
C GLY A 186 -9.74 14.31 -7.52
N TYR A 187 -9.24 13.40 -6.70
CA TYR A 187 -7.86 13.42 -6.22
C TYR A 187 -7.02 12.49 -7.09
N LEU A 188 -6.10 13.09 -7.86
CA LEU A 188 -5.15 12.37 -8.70
C LEU A 188 -3.77 12.44 -8.07
N ALA A 189 -3.20 11.29 -7.73
CA ALA A 189 -1.83 11.17 -7.27
C ALA A 189 -0.97 10.46 -8.32
N LEU A 190 0.07 11.14 -8.77
CA LEU A 190 1.06 10.64 -9.71
C LEU A 190 2.42 10.66 -9.02
N THR A 191 3.28 9.70 -9.33
CA THR A 191 4.67 9.72 -8.85
C THR A 191 5.61 9.13 -9.89
N PRO A 192 6.80 9.72 -10.09
CA PRO A 192 7.85 9.11 -10.91
C PRO A 192 8.61 8.03 -10.15
N LEU A 193 8.32 7.80 -8.86
CA LEU A 193 8.98 6.83 -8.00
C LEU A 193 8.38 5.42 -8.16
N ASN A 194 9.21 4.38 -8.03
CA ASN A 194 8.78 2.97 -8.00
C ASN A 194 8.04 2.61 -6.69
N GLY A 195 7.55 1.37 -6.57
CA GLY A 195 6.80 0.90 -5.39
C GLY A 195 7.61 0.92 -4.07
N THR A 196 8.92 0.76 -4.14
CA THR A 196 9.83 0.86 -2.97
C THR A 196 10.25 2.29 -2.66
N ARG A 197 9.85 3.26 -3.48
CA ARG A 197 10.17 4.69 -3.39
C ARG A 197 11.67 4.97 -3.36
N ASN A 198 12.49 4.18 -4.06
CA ASN A 198 13.96 4.33 -4.07
C ASN A 198 14.57 4.41 -5.47
N ALA A 199 13.75 4.37 -6.53
CA ALA A 199 14.20 4.50 -7.92
C ALA A 199 13.09 5.09 -8.80
N VAL A 200 13.41 5.38 -10.07
CA VAL A 200 12.40 5.73 -11.07
C VAL A 200 11.46 4.54 -11.29
N LYS A 201 10.17 4.83 -11.44
CA LYS A 201 9.12 3.84 -11.67
C LYS A 201 9.44 3.03 -12.94
N PRO A 202 9.23 1.71 -12.94
CA PRO A 202 9.56 0.90 -14.10
C PRO A 202 8.70 1.28 -15.32
N GLN A 203 9.24 1.00 -16.50
CA GLN A 203 8.55 1.13 -17.78
C GLN A 203 7.47 0.06 -17.87
N PHE A 204 6.25 0.48 -18.21
CA PHE A 204 5.19 -0.44 -18.55
C PHE A 204 5.53 -1.24 -19.80
N VAL A 205 5.43 -2.56 -19.71
CA VAL A 205 5.50 -3.44 -20.88
C VAL A 205 4.28 -4.36 -20.89
N VAL A 206 3.75 -4.69 -22.06
CA VAL A 206 2.67 -5.68 -22.18
C VAL A 206 3.08 -6.99 -21.49
N GLY A 207 2.35 -7.34 -20.43
CA GLY A 207 2.60 -8.54 -19.63
C GLY A 207 3.61 -8.36 -18.48
N GLY A 208 4.06 -7.13 -18.17
CA GLY A 208 4.94 -6.90 -17.03
C GLY A 208 5.49 -5.48 -16.94
N GLU A 209 6.72 -5.37 -16.46
CA GLU A 209 7.43 -4.11 -16.27
C GLU A 209 8.93 -4.29 -16.59
N SER A 210 9.60 -3.21 -17.01
CA SER A 210 11.06 -3.17 -17.15
C SER A 210 11.65 -2.10 -16.23
N PRO A 211 12.70 -2.39 -15.44
CA PRO A 211 13.35 -1.38 -14.60
C PRO A 211 13.84 -0.17 -15.41
N VAL A 212 13.86 1.00 -14.77
CA VAL A 212 14.33 2.25 -15.37
C VAL A 212 15.32 2.91 -14.40
N GLY A 213 16.58 3.01 -14.82
CA GLY A 213 17.65 3.48 -13.95
C GLY A 213 18.00 2.49 -12.82
N ALA A 214 18.91 2.91 -11.95
CA ALA A 214 19.29 2.22 -10.73
C ALA A 214 18.63 2.87 -9.50
N GLU A 215 18.75 2.19 -8.36
CA GLU A 215 18.34 2.76 -7.07
C GLU A 215 19.12 4.05 -6.78
N CYS A 216 18.40 5.08 -6.34
CA CYS A 216 18.94 6.37 -5.96
C CYS A 216 19.77 7.06 -7.05
N ASP A 217 19.47 6.77 -8.31
CA ASP A 217 19.92 7.59 -9.44
C ASP A 217 19.36 9.01 -9.30
N SER A 218 20.08 9.97 -9.90
CA SER A 218 19.63 11.37 -9.99
C SER A 218 18.23 11.45 -10.59
N MET A 219 17.39 12.29 -9.99
CA MET A 219 16.05 12.59 -10.50
C MET A 219 15.98 14.00 -11.11
N ALA A 220 17.11 14.58 -11.50
CA ALA A 220 17.13 15.91 -12.09
C ALA A 220 16.26 15.98 -13.37
N PRO A 221 15.62 17.12 -13.68
CA PRO A 221 14.73 17.24 -14.83
C PRO A 221 15.36 16.85 -16.19
N ASP A 222 16.67 17.08 -16.35
CA ASP A 222 17.42 16.79 -17.57
C ASP A 222 18.08 15.41 -17.57
N GLN A 223 17.86 14.59 -16.54
CA GLN A 223 18.38 13.24 -16.46
C GLN A 223 17.83 12.39 -17.61
N VAL A 224 18.73 11.66 -18.27
CA VAL A 224 18.41 10.75 -19.38
C VAL A 224 18.41 9.32 -18.89
N PHE A 225 17.35 8.59 -19.21
CA PHE A 225 17.25 7.15 -18.96
C PHE A 225 17.01 6.40 -20.26
N ALA A 226 17.63 5.24 -20.40
CA ALA A 226 17.27 4.28 -21.43
C ALA A 226 16.03 3.50 -20.98
N VAL A 227 15.00 3.45 -21.83
CA VAL A 227 13.79 2.64 -21.62
C VAL A 227 13.74 1.52 -22.63
N ASP A 228 13.59 0.30 -22.14
CA ASP A 228 13.45 -0.88 -22.99
C ASP A 228 12.10 -0.91 -23.68
N LEU A 229 12.13 -1.15 -24.98
CA LEU A 229 10.94 -1.42 -25.77
C LEU A 229 10.75 -2.92 -25.91
N LEU A 230 9.52 -3.40 -25.71
CA LEU A 230 9.19 -4.79 -25.99
C LEU A 230 9.56 -5.19 -27.42
N GLY A 231 10.04 -6.43 -27.57
CA GLY A 231 10.24 -7.05 -28.88
C GLY A 231 11.66 -6.96 -29.44
N GLY A 232 12.67 -6.71 -28.60
CA GLY A 232 14.08 -6.69 -29.03
C GLY A 232 14.45 -5.48 -29.88
N LEU A 233 13.68 -4.39 -29.73
CA LEU A 233 14.06 -3.08 -30.26
C LEU A 233 15.16 -2.48 -29.38
N GLU A 234 15.99 -1.63 -29.98
CA GLU A 234 17.00 -0.90 -29.23
C GLU A 234 16.34 0.01 -28.18
N PRO A 235 16.87 0.06 -26.95
CA PRO A 235 16.39 0.97 -25.92
C PRO A 235 16.34 2.41 -26.46
N GLN A 236 15.35 3.17 -26.00
CA GLN A 236 15.19 4.57 -26.36
C GLN A 236 15.56 5.46 -25.19
N ASP A 237 16.20 6.58 -25.47
CA ASP A 237 16.46 7.59 -24.46
C ASP A 237 15.17 8.37 -24.17
N MET A 238 14.90 8.61 -22.89
CA MET A 238 13.91 9.57 -22.43
C MET A 238 14.59 10.60 -21.53
N ILE A 239 14.09 11.84 -21.56
CA ILE A 239 14.47 12.89 -20.59
C ILE A 239 13.41 12.88 -19.49
N LEU A 240 13.79 12.63 -18.23
CA LEU A 240 12.86 12.38 -17.13
C LEU A 240 11.84 13.51 -16.97
N GLY A 241 12.30 14.76 -16.88
CA GLY A 241 11.44 15.91 -16.66
C GLY A 241 10.37 16.07 -17.74
N SER A 242 10.77 16.20 -19.01
CA SER A 242 9.81 16.38 -20.10
C SER A 242 8.86 15.19 -20.26
N THR A 243 9.36 13.96 -20.11
CA THR A 243 8.55 12.74 -20.23
C THR A 243 7.51 12.68 -19.12
N TYR A 244 7.91 12.94 -17.87
CA TYR A 244 6.99 12.93 -16.74
C TYR A 244 5.97 14.08 -16.81
N LEU A 245 6.39 15.29 -17.16
CA LEU A 245 5.47 16.41 -17.37
C LEU A 245 4.44 16.13 -18.47
N ASN A 246 4.84 15.48 -19.56
CA ASN A 246 3.92 15.08 -20.63
C ASN A 246 2.87 14.09 -20.14
N PHE A 247 3.26 13.13 -19.30
CA PHE A 247 2.31 12.22 -18.65
C PHE A 247 1.36 12.97 -17.70
N VAL A 248 1.88 13.85 -16.85
CA VAL A 248 1.07 14.65 -15.92
C VAL A 248 0.06 15.51 -16.67
N ARG A 249 0.47 16.20 -17.75
CA ARG A 249 -0.43 17.00 -18.59
C ARG A 249 -1.52 16.16 -19.24
N TYR A 250 -1.17 14.97 -19.73
CA TYR A 250 -2.14 14.04 -20.30
C TYR A 250 -3.18 13.63 -19.25
N MET A 251 -2.73 13.18 -18.06
CA MET A 251 -3.63 12.75 -16.99
C MET A 251 -4.50 13.90 -16.47
N TYR A 252 -3.93 15.09 -16.28
CA TYR A 252 -4.66 16.30 -15.91
C TYR A 252 -5.73 16.65 -16.94
N THR A 253 -5.38 16.66 -18.23
CA THR A 253 -6.33 16.97 -19.31
C THR A 253 -7.43 15.91 -19.41
N ARG A 254 -7.08 14.63 -19.23
CA ARG A 254 -7.99 13.51 -19.40
C ARG A 254 -8.97 13.36 -18.23
N LEU A 255 -8.51 13.62 -17.01
CA LEU A 255 -9.26 13.39 -15.77
C LEU A 255 -9.83 14.67 -15.16
N GLN A 256 -9.26 15.84 -15.46
CA GLN A 256 -9.67 17.13 -14.88
C GLN A 256 -9.81 17.07 -13.34
N PRO A 257 -8.74 16.67 -12.61
CA PRO A 257 -8.80 16.52 -11.16
C PRO A 257 -9.08 17.85 -10.45
N ALA A 258 -9.60 17.76 -9.23
CA ALA A 258 -9.70 18.89 -8.31
C ALA A 258 -8.43 19.05 -7.45
N TYR A 259 -7.66 17.98 -7.29
CA TYR A 259 -6.42 17.92 -6.50
C TYR A 259 -5.38 17.07 -7.24
N LEU A 260 -4.14 17.56 -7.33
CA LEU A 260 -3.06 16.89 -8.05
C LEU A 260 -1.81 16.71 -7.17
N ALA A 261 -1.48 15.47 -6.82
CA ALA A 261 -0.17 15.15 -6.26
C ALA A 261 0.83 14.77 -7.37
N LEU A 262 2.03 15.35 -7.35
CA LEU A 262 3.15 15.09 -8.27
C LEU A 262 4.22 14.17 -7.68
N GLY A 263 3.97 13.68 -6.47
CA GLY A 263 4.81 12.70 -5.79
C GLY A 263 3.98 12.00 -4.72
N ILE A 264 4.28 10.73 -4.51
CA ILE A 264 3.64 9.88 -3.52
C ILE A 264 4.70 9.46 -2.50
N GLU A 265 4.43 9.72 -1.23
CA GLU A 265 5.24 9.37 -0.06
C GLU A 265 6.73 9.69 -0.27
N VAL A 266 6.97 10.91 -0.72
CA VAL A 266 8.27 11.31 -1.29
C VAL A 266 9.39 11.31 -0.26
N ASN A 267 9.08 11.52 1.01
CA ASN A 267 10.05 11.43 2.11
C ASN A 267 10.63 10.00 2.28
N LEU A 268 9.95 8.96 1.80
CA LEU A 268 10.52 7.61 1.74
C LEU A 268 11.70 7.52 0.76
N TYR A 269 11.74 8.38 -0.26
CA TYR A 269 12.89 8.49 -1.17
C TYR A 269 14.09 9.16 -0.49
N GLU A 270 13.86 10.24 0.27
CA GLU A 270 14.90 10.87 1.11
C GLU A 270 15.52 9.84 2.06
N GLU A 271 14.69 9.10 2.77
CA GLU A 271 15.12 8.09 3.74
C GLU A 271 15.81 6.89 3.06
N GLY A 272 15.24 6.43 1.95
CA GLY A 272 15.75 5.31 1.15
C GLY A 272 17.10 5.61 0.50
N CYS A 273 17.38 6.89 0.20
CA CYS A 273 18.56 7.34 -0.52
C CYS A 273 19.52 8.18 0.32
N VAL A 274 19.53 7.99 1.64
CA VAL A 274 20.44 8.71 2.56
C VAL A 274 21.93 8.57 2.21
N ASP A 275 22.33 7.46 1.58
CA ASP A 275 23.72 7.22 1.15
C ASP A 275 24.08 7.94 -0.18
N HIS A 276 23.12 8.63 -0.79
CA HIS A 276 23.23 9.33 -2.07
C HIS A 276 22.94 10.83 -1.85
N PRO A 277 23.92 11.61 -1.34
CA PRO A 277 23.70 13.02 -1.05
C PRO A 277 23.31 13.78 -2.33
N GLY A 278 22.22 14.54 -2.26
CA GLY A 278 21.66 15.28 -3.39
C GLY A 278 20.56 14.55 -4.16
N ALA A 279 20.32 13.25 -3.90
CA ALA A 279 19.24 12.51 -4.57
C ALA A 279 17.86 13.18 -4.35
N PHE A 280 17.55 13.53 -3.10
CA PHE A 280 16.31 14.24 -2.80
C PHE A 280 16.29 15.67 -3.34
N ASP A 281 17.43 16.38 -3.34
CA ASP A 281 17.53 17.73 -3.93
C ASP A 281 17.21 17.71 -5.44
N ASP A 282 17.67 16.66 -6.15
CA ASP A 282 17.35 16.44 -7.55
C ASP A 282 15.86 16.16 -7.75
N PHE A 283 15.24 15.36 -6.88
CA PHE A 283 13.78 15.14 -6.88
C PHE A 283 13.00 16.44 -6.62
N ALA A 284 13.42 17.24 -5.65
CA ALA A 284 12.81 18.54 -5.37
C ALA A 284 12.92 19.48 -6.57
N THR A 285 14.08 19.50 -7.23
CA THR A 285 14.30 20.25 -8.48
C THR A 285 13.35 19.81 -9.59
N LEU A 286 13.13 18.51 -9.77
CA LEU A 286 12.13 17.96 -10.69
C LEU A 286 10.72 18.41 -10.33
N TYR A 287 10.34 18.27 -9.06
CA TYR A 287 9.02 18.68 -8.57
C TYR A 287 8.76 20.18 -8.85
N HIS A 288 9.69 21.06 -8.49
CA HIS A 288 9.55 22.51 -8.74
C HIS A 288 9.46 22.84 -10.22
N TRP A 289 10.27 22.18 -11.06
CA TRP A 289 10.26 22.40 -12.50
C TRP A 289 8.89 22.02 -13.11
N ILE A 290 8.28 20.91 -12.67
CA ILE A 290 6.94 20.50 -13.11
C ILE A 290 5.88 21.45 -12.57
N TYR A 291 5.93 21.81 -11.29
CA TYR A 291 5.02 22.76 -10.67
C TYR A 291 4.98 24.07 -11.45
N ASP A 292 6.16 24.67 -11.69
CA ASP A 292 6.29 25.94 -12.41
C ASP A 292 5.77 25.84 -13.85
N ALA A 293 6.03 24.71 -14.53
CA ALA A 293 5.52 24.46 -15.87
C ALA A 293 3.98 24.35 -15.90
N LEU A 294 3.36 23.63 -14.96
CA LEU A 294 1.90 23.52 -14.86
C LEU A 294 1.25 24.86 -14.51
N ARG A 295 1.85 25.64 -13.61
CA ARG A 295 1.38 27.01 -13.33
C ARG A 295 1.48 27.91 -14.55
N ALA A 296 2.56 27.79 -15.34
CA ALA A 296 2.70 28.54 -16.59
C ALA A 296 1.65 28.14 -17.65
N ASP A 297 1.18 26.89 -17.61
CA ASP A 297 0.07 26.41 -18.45
C ASP A 297 -1.32 26.86 -17.95
N GLY A 298 -1.39 27.55 -16.80
CA GLY A 298 -2.64 28.04 -16.21
C GLY A 298 -3.38 27.02 -15.34
N VAL A 299 -2.69 25.99 -14.84
CA VAL A 299 -3.28 25.06 -13.85
C VAL A 299 -3.45 25.79 -12.51
N GLU A 300 -4.69 25.98 -12.08
CA GLU A 300 -5.04 26.72 -10.85
C GLU A 300 -5.41 25.83 -9.66
N ILE A 301 -5.64 24.52 -9.89
CA ILE A 301 -5.95 23.58 -8.81
C ILE A 301 -4.78 23.42 -7.82
N PRO A 302 -5.01 22.90 -6.60
CA PRO A 302 -3.94 22.55 -5.69
C PRO A 302 -3.00 21.48 -6.27
N ILE A 303 -1.70 21.77 -6.23
CA ILE A 303 -0.58 20.91 -6.63
C ILE A 303 0.28 20.66 -5.38
N PHE A 304 0.52 19.39 -5.08
CA PHE A 304 1.26 18.99 -3.88
C PHE A 304 2.03 17.67 -4.08
N ALA A 305 2.60 17.14 -2.99
CA ALA A 305 3.13 15.78 -2.88
C ALA A 305 2.61 15.14 -1.58
N THR A 306 2.55 13.81 -1.53
CA THR A 306 2.19 13.10 -0.29
C THR A 306 3.42 12.66 0.48
N PHE A 307 3.24 12.48 1.78
CA PHE A 307 4.29 12.12 2.72
C PHE A 307 3.74 11.17 3.78
N THR A 308 4.56 10.27 4.30
CA THR A 308 4.17 9.46 5.47
C THR A 308 4.29 10.30 6.74
N LEU A 309 3.19 10.42 7.50
CA LEU A 309 3.12 11.28 8.69
C LEU A 309 4.16 10.89 9.74
N VAL A 310 4.30 9.59 10.00
CA VAL A 310 5.19 9.03 11.02
C VAL A 310 6.63 9.49 10.81
N ASP A 311 7.07 9.47 9.56
CA ASP A 311 8.43 9.81 9.18
C ASP A 311 8.66 11.33 9.21
N ILE A 312 7.69 12.16 8.80
CA ILE A 312 7.79 13.63 8.98
C ILE A 312 7.79 13.98 10.47
N MET A 313 7.06 13.27 11.30
CA MET A 313 7.11 13.51 12.74
C MET A 313 8.41 13.03 13.37
N GLY A 314 9.24 12.32 12.61
CA GLY A 314 10.51 11.76 13.06
C GLY A 314 10.32 10.71 14.15
N PHE A 315 9.16 10.06 14.17
CA PHE A 315 8.86 9.05 15.18
C PHE A 315 9.85 7.89 15.06
N ASP A 316 10.64 7.71 16.11
CA ASP A 316 11.48 6.53 16.30
C ASP A 316 10.96 5.77 17.53
N GLU A 317 10.57 4.53 17.31
CA GLU A 317 9.98 3.68 18.34
C GLU A 317 10.95 3.47 19.52
N ASN A 318 12.25 3.34 19.25
CA ASN A 318 13.25 3.10 20.30
C ASN A 318 13.53 4.36 21.10
N ASP A 319 13.63 5.52 20.45
CA ASP A 319 13.83 6.80 21.13
C ASP A 319 12.59 7.19 21.95
N CYS A 320 11.39 6.87 21.45
CA CYS A 320 10.14 7.14 22.14
C CYS A 320 9.88 6.15 23.28
N GLN A 321 9.83 4.85 23.00
CA GLN A 321 9.36 3.83 23.94
C GLN A 321 10.48 3.08 24.68
N GLY A 322 11.72 3.18 24.19
CA GLY A 322 12.78 2.25 24.56
C GLY A 322 12.62 0.88 23.88
N PRO A 323 13.48 -0.10 24.21
CA PRO A 323 13.32 -1.45 23.67
C PRO A 323 12.01 -2.06 24.19
N GLY A 324 11.24 -2.70 23.31
CA GLY A 324 10.06 -3.47 23.70
C GLY A 324 10.40 -4.49 24.80
N ASP A 325 9.48 -4.67 25.76
CA ASP A 325 9.68 -5.62 26.86
C ASP A 325 9.22 -7.01 26.44
N PHE A 326 10.20 -7.90 26.24
CA PHE A 326 9.95 -9.30 25.92
C PHE A 326 9.62 -10.09 27.18
N ALA A 327 8.45 -10.70 27.21
CA ALA A 327 8.01 -11.48 28.36
C ALA A 327 7.40 -12.83 27.94
N ALA A 328 7.23 -13.71 28.92
CA ALA A 328 6.50 -14.96 28.72
C ALA A 328 5.01 -14.67 28.48
N CYS A 329 4.33 -15.54 27.74
CA CYS A 329 2.90 -15.44 27.50
C CYS A 329 2.11 -15.33 28.81
N GLY A 330 1.16 -14.39 28.86
CA GLY A 330 0.34 -14.12 30.05
C GLY A 330 1.06 -13.33 31.16
N SER A 331 2.28 -12.83 30.90
CA SER A 331 2.92 -11.86 31.79
C SER A 331 2.10 -10.57 31.85
N ALA A 332 2.12 -9.93 33.01
CA ALA A 332 1.46 -8.64 33.17
C ALA A 332 2.24 -7.58 32.38
N ARG A 333 1.50 -6.68 31.73
CA ARG A 333 2.09 -5.51 31.07
C ARG A 333 2.90 -4.70 32.08
N PRO A 334 4.17 -4.35 31.77
CA PRO A 334 4.93 -3.42 32.59
C PRO A 334 4.24 -2.08 32.73
N ASP A 335 4.50 -1.39 33.84
CA ASP A 335 4.13 0.01 33.99
C ASP A 335 5.10 0.86 33.17
N PHE A 336 4.68 1.23 31.96
CA PHE A 336 5.40 2.21 31.14
C PHE A 336 5.07 3.59 31.68
N SER A 337 6.05 4.24 32.32
CA SER A 337 5.89 5.64 32.72
C SER A 337 5.51 6.49 31.51
N SER A 338 4.62 7.48 31.69
CA SER A 338 4.18 8.37 30.61
C SER A 338 5.36 8.91 29.81
N LEU A 339 5.35 8.67 28.50
CA LEU A 339 6.36 9.17 27.57
C LEU A 339 6.16 10.67 27.35
N ASP A 340 7.26 11.40 27.15
CA ASP A 340 7.22 12.82 26.77
C ASP A 340 7.03 12.92 25.24
N PRO A 341 5.91 13.47 24.73
CA PRO A 341 5.67 13.58 23.29
C PRO A 341 6.77 14.32 22.54
N ALA A 342 7.42 15.30 23.18
CA ALA A 342 8.53 16.05 22.56
C ALA A 342 9.77 15.18 22.32
N THR A 343 9.91 14.05 23.02
CA THR A 343 10.96 13.06 22.77
C THR A 343 10.56 12.13 21.61
N CYS A 344 9.27 11.82 21.49
CA CYS A 344 8.76 10.91 20.47
C CYS A 344 8.67 11.52 19.08
N PHE A 345 8.57 12.86 18.97
CA PHE A 345 8.36 13.54 17.69
C PHE A 345 9.37 14.68 17.48
N PRO A 346 10.63 14.37 17.11
CA PRO A 346 11.65 15.38 16.83
C PRO A 346 11.41 16.20 15.57
N ILE A 347 10.46 15.80 14.71
CA ILE A 347 10.06 16.44 13.45
C ILE A 347 11.19 16.45 12.39
N HIS A 348 11.03 15.66 11.33
CA HIS A 348 11.89 15.62 10.15
C HIS A 348 11.20 16.28 8.95
N ARG A 349 11.29 17.61 8.88
CA ARG A 349 10.62 18.43 7.85
C ARG A 349 11.45 18.74 6.60
N SER A 350 12.67 18.23 6.48
CA SER A 350 13.58 18.59 5.39
C SER A 350 12.97 18.40 4.00
N SER A 351 12.30 17.27 3.76
CA SER A 351 11.62 17.01 2.49
C SER A 351 10.42 17.92 2.24
N VAL A 352 9.62 18.22 3.27
CA VAL A 352 8.49 19.16 3.18
C VAL A 352 9.00 20.56 2.81
N ASP A 353 10.01 21.05 3.54
CA ASP A 353 10.57 22.40 3.36
C ASP A 353 11.27 22.55 2.00
N ALA A 354 11.94 21.49 1.52
CA ALA A 354 12.56 21.47 0.20
C ALA A 354 11.51 21.54 -0.92
N LEU A 355 10.41 20.77 -0.83
CA LEU A 355 9.35 20.84 -1.84
C LEU A 355 8.56 22.15 -1.79
N ASP A 356 8.42 22.75 -0.62
CA ASP A 356 7.72 24.03 -0.47
C ASP A 356 8.56 25.27 -0.83
N GLU A 357 9.82 25.10 -1.24
CA GLU A 357 10.66 26.25 -1.60
C GLU A 357 9.96 27.13 -2.65
N GLY A 358 9.76 28.41 -2.29
CA GLY A 358 9.07 29.37 -3.15
C GLY A 358 7.56 29.20 -3.22
N ASP A 359 6.92 28.64 -2.18
CA ASP A 359 5.47 28.46 -2.06
C ASP A 359 4.92 27.45 -3.08
N ARG A 360 5.68 26.36 -3.32
CA ARG A 360 5.39 25.36 -4.37
C ARG A 360 4.73 24.08 -3.85
N LEU A 361 4.36 24.03 -2.58
CA LEU A 361 3.57 22.94 -2.02
C LEU A 361 2.26 23.54 -1.49
N ASP A 362 1.16 23.34 -2.21
CA ASP A 362 -0.11 24.01 -1.86
C ASP A 362 -0.81 23.37 -0.66
N ILE A 363 -0.59 22.06 -0.46
CA ILE A 363 -1.23 21.23 0.57
C ILE A 363 -0.16 20.30 1.17
N LEU A 364 -0.18 20.11 2.49
CA LEU A 364 0.56 19.02 3.13
C LEU A 364 -0.34 17.78 3.18
N ALA A 365 -0.03 16.80 2.33
CA ALA A 365 -0.82 15.59 2.20
C ALA A 365 -0.15 14.40 2.90
N LEU A 366 -0.88 13.76 3.81
CA LEU A 366 -0.32 12.80 4.76
C LEU A 366 -0.88 11.39 4.51
N SER A 367 0.00 10.40 4.40
CA SER A 367 -0.30 8.98 4.55
C SER A 367 -0.15 8.60 6.02
N TYR A 368 -1.19 8.03 6.63
CA TYR A 368 -1.19 7.68 8.04
C TYR A 368 -1.83 6.31 8.31
N TYR A 369 -1.01 5.39 8.81
CA TYR A 369 -1.40 4.03 9.15
C TYR A 369 -1.16 3.77 10.64
N PRO A 370 -2.17 3.99 11.50
CA PRO A 370 -2.04 3.95 12.95
C PRO A 370 -1.68 2.59 13.51
N ASP A 371 -1.82 1.48 12.79
CA ASP A 371 -1.45 0.17 13.33
C ASP A 371 0.06 0.01 13.57
N HIS A 372 0.83 0.92 13.00
CA HIS A 372 2.24 1.13 13.30
C HIS A 372 2.49 1.91 14.60
N LEU A 373 1.48 2.61 15.11
CA LEU A 373 1.54 3.56 16.21
C LEU A 373 0.45 3.21 17.22
N ARG A 374 0.87 2.46 18.23
CA ARG A 374 -0.04 1.86 19.19
C ARG A 374 -0.72 2.90 20.06
N SER A 375 -2.05 2.87 20.05
CA SER A 375 -2.92 3.70 20.89
C SER A 375 -3.58 2.85 21.98
N SER A 376 -3.96 3.50 23.08
CA SER A 376 -4.43 2.88 24.32
C SER A 376 -5.79 2.14 24.29
N VAL A 377 -6.34 1.83 23.11
CA VAL A 377 -7.74 1.37 22.97
C VAL A 377 -7.94 -0.05 23.50
N GLU A 378 -6.93 -0.92 23.39
CA GLU A 378 -6.95 -2.31 23.88
C GLU A 378 -5.58 -2.71 24.46
N ASP A 379 -5.49 -3.91 25.07
CA ASP A 379 -4.22 -4.48 25.53
C ASP A 379 -3.33 -4.78 24.31
N ASP A 380 -2.49 -3.82 23.97
CA ASP A 380 -1.63 -3.79 22.80
C ASP A 380 -0.38 -4.69 22.97
N VAL A 381 -0.63 -5.98 23.07
CA VAL A 381 0.38 -7.02 23.25
C VAL A 381 0.66 -7.70 21.92
N LEU A 382 1.90 -7.59 21.43
CA LEU A 382 2.34 -8.43 20.32
C LEU A 382 2.49 -9.85 20.82
N THR A 383 1.96 -10.79 20.07
CA THR A 383 2.13 -12.21 20.37
C THR A 383 3.17 -12.80 19.46
N LEU A 384 4.21 -13.41 20.03
CA LEU A 384 5.18 -14.23 19.32
C LEU A 384 4.67 -15.68 19.28
N GLN A 385 4.80 -16.30 18.12
CA GLN A 385 4.46 -17.69 17.86
C GLN A 385 5.62 -18.36 17.11
N SER A 386 5.63 -19.69 17.10
CA SER A 386 6.56 -20.47 16.27
C SER A 386 6.35 -20.16 14.79
N GLY A 387 7.41 -20.19 13.99
CA GLY A 387 7.39 -19.98 12.54
C GLY A 387 6.55 -20.98 11.74
N ASP A 388 6.17 -22.11 12.34
CA ASP A 388 5.23 -23.07 11.74
C ASP A 388 3.76 -22.67 11.94
N SER A 389 3.49 -21.63 12.74
CA SER A 389 2.16 -21.10 12.98
C SER A 389 1.60 -20.33 11.78
N ASN A 390 0.29 -20.35 11.63
CA ASN A 390 -0.45 -19.49 10.70
C ASN A 390 -1.00 -18.22 11.36
N GLY A 391 -0.55 -17.87 12.56
CA GLY A 391 -1.09 -16.77 13.37
C GLY A 391 -2.03 -17.22 14.49
N ASP A 392 -2.46 -18.48 14.48
CA ASP A 392 -3.35 -19.09 15.50
C ASP A 392 -2.64 -20.10 16.42
N GLY A 393 -1.31 -20.15 16.35
CA GLY A 393 -0.48 -21.07 17.12
C GLY A 393 -0.40 -20.71 18.61
N PRO A 394 0.13 -21.63 19.44
CA PRO A 394 0.38 -21.32 20.83
C PRO A 394 1.36 -20.14 20.94
N CYS A 395 1.04 -19.20 21.81
CA CYS A 395 1.96 -18.13 22.16
C CYS A 395 3.25 -18.72 22.74
N VAL A 396 4.40 -18.25 22.25
CA VAL A 396 5.74 -18.59 22.77
C VAL A 396 6.41 -17.42 23.49
N GLY A 397 5.92 -16.20 23.26
CA GLY A 397 6.34 -15.00 23.98
C GLY A 397 5.41 -13.83 23.65
N VAL A 398 5.59 -12.73 24.35
CA VAL A 398 4.92 -11.47 24.06
C VAL A 398 5.92 -10.32 24.03
N ILE A 399 5.58 -9.27 23.30
CA ILE A 399 6.30 -7.99 23.35
C ILE A 399 5.30 -6.95 23.84
N HIS A 400 5.56 -6.42 25.04
CA HIS A 400 4.83 -5.28 25.58
C HIS A 400 5.47 -4.00 25.05
N LEU A 401 4.63 -3.14 24.47
CA LEU A 401 5.02 -1.82 24.03
C LEU A 401 4.43 -0.76 24.95
N ALA A 402 5.07 0.41 25.02
CA ALA A 402 4.55 1.55 25.75
C ALA A 402 3.37 2.18 24.98
N ASP A 403 2.47 2.86 25.69
CA ASP A 403 1.47 3.68 25.02
C ASP A 403 2.17 4.88 24.39
N VAL A 404 2.07 5.04 23.07
CA VAL A 404 2.62 6.19 22.36
C VAL A 404 1.58 7.30 22.35
N PRO A 405 1.98 8.58 22.56
CA PRO A 405 1.09 9.69 22.29
C PRO A 405 0.58 9.62 20.84
N ASP A 406 -0.71 9.85 20.61
CA ASP A 406 -1.26 9.80 19.25
C ASP A 406 -0.65 10.94 18.42
N PRO A 407 0.04 10.67 17.29
CA PRO A 407 0.62 11.73 16.50
C PRO A 407 -0.43 12.69 15.91
N LEU A 408 -1.69 12.26 15.80
CA LEU A 408 -2.79 13.13 15.36
C LEU A 408 -3.09 14.26 16.36
N ASP A 409 -2.86 14.04 17.66
CA ASP A 409 -2.96 15.09 18.70
C ASP A 409 -1.82 16.13 18.61
N HIS A 410 -0.85 15.89 17.73
CA HIS A 410 0.39 16.62 17.64
C HIS A 410 0.68 17.17 16.24
N LEU A 411 -0.32 17.21 15.35
CA LEU A 411 -0.19 17.78 14.00
C LEU A 411 0.29 19.24 14.02
N ASP A 412 -0.08 20.02 15.05
CA ASP A 412 0.37 21.40 15.21
C ASP A 412 1.91 21.53 15.38
N LEU A 413 2.59 20.47 15.84
CA LEU A 413 4.06 20.44 15.92
C LEU A 413 4.72 20.52 14.54
N LEU A 414 3.98 20.15 13.49
CA LEU A 414 4.45 20.30 12.12
C LEU A 414 4.65 21.77 11.76
N GLY A 415 4.02 22.73 12.45
CA GLY A 415 4.19 24.16 12.15
C GLY A 415 3.89 24.50 10.69
N TRP A 416 2.86 23.87 10.14
CA TRP A 416 2.39 24.05 8.77
C TRP A 416 1.15 24.95 8.78
N ASP A 417 1.10 25.94 7.88
CA ASP A 417 0.06 26.97 7.85
C ASP A 417 -0.87 26.92 6.63
N LYS A 418 -0.56 26.06 5.66
CA LYS A 418 -1.42 25.80 4.49
C LYS A 418 -2.38 24.63 4.77
N PRO A 419 -3.34 24.36 3.89
CA PRO A 419 -4.24 23.22 4.06
C PRO A 419 -3.49 21.88 4.23
N MET A 420 -4.12 20.97 4.95
CA MET A 420 -3.68 19.60 5.15
C MET A 420 -4.74 18.62 4.65
N VAL A 421 -4.35 17.41 4.26
CA VAL A 421 -5.26 16.30 3.93
C VAL A 421 -4.68 14.98 4.40
N PHE A 422 -5.54 13.99 4.66
CA PHE A 422 -5.11 12.59 4.73
C PHE A 422 -5.26 11.96 3.35
N ALA A 423 -4.14 11.86 2.63
CA ALA A 423 -4.09 11.31 1.27
C ALA A 423 -4.20 9.79 1.22
N GLU A 424 -3.95 9.12 2.34
CA GLU A 424 -4.02 7.68 2.47
C GLU A 424 -4.09 7.32 3.96
N SER A 425 -4.93 6.35 4.30
CA SER A 425 -5.06 5.85 5.66
C SER A 425 -5.71 4.48 5.69
N GLY A 426 -5.62 3.80 6.83
CA GLY A 426 -6.30 2.54 7.05
C GLY A 426 -5.97 1.98 8.42
N ALA A 427 -6.86 1.15 8.95
CA ALA A 427 -6.62 0.41 10.19
C ALA A 427 -7.19 -1.00 10.06
N HIS A 428 -6.48 -2.01 10.55
CA HIS A 428 -6.89 -3.41 10.42
C HIS A 428 -7.99 -3.77 11.43
N SER A 429 -8.95 -4.59 11.00
CA SER A 429 -10.02 -5.09 11.86
C SER A 429 -9.80 -6.51 12.37
N CYS A 430 -8.65 -7.12 12.06
CA CYS A 430 -8.32 -8.49 12.46
C CYS A 430 -6.85 -8.58 12.88
N PRO A 431 -6.46 -9.60 13.66
CA PRO A 431 -5.06 -9.86 13.93
C PRO A 431 -4.30 -10.25 12.65
N VAL A 432 -3.07 -9.77 12.53
CA VAL A 432 -2.26 -9.93 11.32
C VAL A 432 -0.93 -10.61 11.64
N PRO A 433 -0.63 -11.78 11.05
CA PRO A 433 0.65 -12.44 11.24
C PRO A 433 1.74 -11.81 10.36
N LEU A 434 2.90 -11.55 10.93
CA LEU A 434 4.12 -11.14 10.24
C LEU A 434 5.17 -12.22 10.42
N TYR A 435 5.71 -12.72 9.31
CA TYR A 435 6.72 -13.78 9.34
C TYR A 435 8.14 -13.19 9.35
N PHE A 436 8.98 -13.71 10.25
CA PHE A 436 10.37 -13.30 10.38
C PHE A 436 11.31 -14.47 10.19
N GLU A 437 12.25 -14.29 9.27
CA GLU A 437 13.38 -15.19 9.13
C GLU A 437 14.42 -14.92 10.23
N PRO A 438 15.03 -15.97 10.79
CA PRO A 438 16.07 -15.84 11.81
C PRO A 438 17.33 -15.20 11.20
N THR A 439 17.89 -14.20 11.87
CA THR A 439 19.17 -13.59 11.48
C THR A 439 20.37 -14.47 11.84
N VAL A 440 20.20 -15.37 12.81
CA VAL A 440 21.24 -16.31 13.25
C VAL A 440 20.99 -17.67 12.61
N PRO A 441 21.94 -18.23 11.85
CA PRO A 441 21.78 -19.56 11.27
C PRO A 441 21.52 -20.62 12.36
N GLY A 442 20.39 -21.33 12.23
CA GLY A 442 19.98 -22.41 13.13
C GLY A 442 18.92 -22.04 14.16
N ASP A 443 18.56 -20.76 14.29
CA ASP A 443 17.37 -20.36 15.05
C ASP A 443 16.10 -20.70 14.24
N ASP A 444 14.99 -20.93 14.94
CA ASP A 444 13.69 -21.17 14.29
C ASP A 444 13.07 -19.83 13.84
N PRO A 445 12.35 -19.80 12.70
CA PRO A 445 11.57 -18.64 12.32
C PRO A 445 10.49 -18.32 13.36
N LEU A 446 10.05 -17.06 13.38
CA LEU A 446 9.01 -16.59 14.28
C LEU A 446 7.87 -15.94 13.49
N VAL A 447 6.66 -16.06 14.03
CA VAL A 447 5.50 -15.28 13.59
C VAL A 447 5.17 -14.29 14.69
N LEU A 448 5.16 -13.00 14.35
CA LEU A 448 4.64 -11.95 15.20
C LEU A 448 3.20 -11.66 14.80
N VAL A 449 2.27 -11.69 15.74
CA VAL A 449 0.88 -11.32 15.46
C VAL A 449 0.65 -9.89 15.93
N LEU A 450 0.37 -8.98 14.98
CA LEU A 450 -0.12 -7.65 15.27
C LEU A 450 -1.58 -7.74 15.72
N PRO A 451 -1.97 -7.11 16.85
CA PRO A 451 -3.34 -7.14 17.34
C PRO A 451 -4.24 -6.27 16.47
N GLY A 452 -5.43 -6.77 16.12
CA GLY A 452 -6.43 -6.03 15.37
C GLY A 452 -7.84 -6.47 15.71
N SER A 453 -8.78 -5.52 15.69
CA SER A 453 -10.19 -5.77 16.03
C SER A 453 -11.09 -4.76 15.31
N PRO A 454 -12.38 -5.08 15.08
CA PRO A 454 -13.33 -4.11 14.52
C PRO A 454 -13.46 -2.84 15.38
N ALA A 455 -13.32 -2.96 16.69
CA ALA A 455 -13.35 -1.81 17.60
C ALA A 455 -12.12 -0.90 17.43
N ARG A 456 -10.94 -1.49 17.26
CA ARG A 456 -9.68 -0.77 16.96
C ARG A 456 -9.80 -0.03 15.63
N GLN A 457 -10.26 -0.70 14.57
CA GLN A 457 -10.48 -0.06 13.27
C GLN A 457 -11.45 1.13 13.39
N ALA A 458 -12.60 0.93 14.03
CA ALA A 458 -13.60 1.99 14.23
C ALA A 458 -13.04 3.18 15.02
N HIS A 459 -12.25 2.92 16.07
CA HIS A 459 -11.60 3.97 16.83
C HIS A 459 -10.69 4.82 15.95
N TYR A 460 -9.73 4.21 15.25
CA TYR A 460 -8.76 4.95 14.46
C TYR A 460 -9.38 5.71 13.30
N MET A 461 -10.37 5.12 12.61
CA MET A 461 -11.10 5.82 11.56
C MET A 461 -11.85 7.04 12.13
N THR A 462 -12.38 6.94 13.35
CA THR A 462 -13.02 8.07 14.04
C THR A 462 -11.99 9.16 14.34
N THR A 463 -10.84 8.79 14.94
CA THR A 463 -9.78 9.73 15.29
C THR A 463 -9.24 10.47 14.06
N ILE A 464 -9.06 9.79 12.93
CA ILE A 464 -8.63 10.41 11.66
C ILE A 464 -9.66 11.42 11.16
N LEU A 465 -10.95 11.07 11.16
CA LEU A 465 -12.02 11.97 10.71
C LEU A 465 -12.22 13.17 11.66
N ASP A 466 -12.07 12.95 12.96
CA ASP A 466 -12.12 14.01 13.97
C ASP A 466 -10.95 14.97 13.80
N ALA A 467 -9.71 14.46 13.61
CA ALA A 467 -8.54 15.27 13.32
C ALA A 467 -8.70 16.05 12.01
N ALA A 468 -9.19 15.39 10.95
CA ALA A 468 -9.45 16.03 9.67
C ALA A 468 -10.47 17.17 9.80
N THR A 469 -11.55 16.94 10.56
CA THR A 469 -12.56 17.98 10.84
C THR A 469 -11.99 19.12 11.67
N ALA A 470 -11.20 18.83 12.71
CA ALA A 470 -10.60 19.82 13.59
C ALA A 470 -9.60 20.73 12.85
N HIS A 471 -8.92 20.20 11.84
CA HIS A 471 -7.97 20.93 11.00
C HIS A 471 -8.56 21.40 9.66
N GLU A 472 -9.89 21.35 9.50
CA GLU A 472 -10.60 21.78 8.28
C GLU A 472 -10.03 21.15 6.99
N MET A 473 -9.58 19.89 7.08
CA MET A 473 -8.98 19.18 5.96
C MET A 473 -10.02 18.94 4.86
N PRO A 474 -9.73 19.23 3.58
CA PRO A 474 -10.70 19.05 2.49
C PRO A 474 -11.16 17.61 2.28
N PHE A 475 -10.28 16.64 2.50
CA PHE A 475 -10.59 15.23 2.30
C PHE A 475 -9.73 14.28 3.15
N VAL A 476 -10.23 13.06 3.30
CA VAL A 476 -9.59 11.88 3.88
C VAL A 476 -9.74 10.71 2.92
N VAL A 477 -8.70 9.94 2.69
CA VAL A 477 -8.73 8.76 1.83
C VAL A 477 -8.43 7.50 2.63
N ASN A 478 -9.27 6.47 2.51
CA ASN A 478 -9.01 5.13 3.02
C ASN A 478 -8.45 4.23 1.92
N ALA A 479 -7.52 3.35 2.27
CA ALA A 479 -6.75 2.58 1.29
C ALA A 479 -7.54 1.44 0.62
N PHE A 480 -8.52 0.85 1.30
CA PHE A 480 -9.21 -0.34 0.80
C PHE A 480 -10.73 -0.22 0.93
N LEU A 481 -11.44 -0.64 -0.12
CA LEU A 481 -12.89 -0.86 -0.06
C LEU A 481 -13.20 -2.17 0.68
N ASN A 482 -12.62 -3.28 0.21
CA ASN A 482 -12.85 -4.61 0.78
C ASN A 482 -11.59 -5.12 1.48
N ASP A 483 -11.80 -5.92 2.52
CA ASP A 483 -10.74 -6.73 3.09
C ASP A 483 -10.22 -7.77 2.11
N TYR A 484 -9.03 -8.26 2.41
CA TYR A 484 -8.52 -9.54 1.94
C TYR A 484 -7.92 -10.29 3.13
N PRO A 485 -7.93 -11.63 3.11
CA PRO A 485 -7.35 -12.41 4.19
C PRO A 485 -5.83 -12.19 4.25
N PRO A 486 -5.20 -12.20 5.44
CA PRO A 486 -3.75 -12.16 5.51
C PRO A 486 -3.11 -13.30 4.71
N LEU A 487 -1.96 -13.03 4.08
CA LEU A 487 -1.10 -14.05 3.49
C LEU A 487 -0.61 -15.00 4.60
N SER A 488 -0.58 -16.29 4.32
CA SER A 488 -0.07 -17.24 5.30
C SER A 488 1.45 -17.16 5.44
N PRO A 489 2.02 -17.33 6.65
CA PRO A 489 3.46 -17.46 6.87
C PRO A 489 4.15 -18.54 6.02
N PHE A 490 3.42 -19.57 5.55
CA PHE A 490 4.01 -20.58 4.65
C PHE A 490 4.53 -19.95 3.35
N VAL A 491 3.92 -18.85 2.89
CA VAL A 491 4.29 -18.21 1.62
C VAL A 491 5.75 -17.76 1.65
N ALA A 492 6.19 -17.24 2.80
CA ALA A 492 7.58 -16.89 3.03
C ALA A 492 8.46 -18.13 3.23
N ARG A 493 8.02 -19.06 4.07
CA ARG A 493 8.77 -20.29 4.39
C ARG A 493 9.07 -21.16 3.16
N GLU A 494 8.13 -21.27 2.23
CA GLU A 494 8.27 -22.04 0.99
C GLU A 494 8.97 -21.25 -0.13
N GLY A 495 9.40 -20.00 0.13
CA GLY A 495 10.12 -19.16 -0.83
C GLY A 495 9.27 -18.66 -2.00
N ILE A 496 7.94 -18.64 -1.87
CA ILE A 496 7.02 -18.12 -2.88
C ILE A 496 7.13 -16.60 -2.94
N MET A 497 7.27 -15.97 -1.78
CA MET A 497 7.42 -14.53 -1.62
C MET A 497 8.42 -14.24 -0.50
N PRO A 498 9.31 -13.23 -0.63
CA PRO A 498 10.20 -12.86 0.47
C PRO A 498 9.43 -12.43 1.72
N ALA A 499 9.93 -12.80 2.91
CA ALA A 499 9.30 -12.46 4.19
C ALA A 499 8.94 -10.96 4.36
N PRO A 500 9.81 -10.00 3.98
CA PRO A 500 9.47 -8.58 4.08
C PRO A 500 8.27 -8.17 3.21
N LEU A 501 8.07 -8.82 2.06
CA LEU A 501 6.93 -8.54 1.18
C LEU A 501 5.65 -9.19 1.72
N VAL A 502 5.74 -10.38 2.32
CA VAL A 502 4.62 -10.99 3.06
C VAL A 502 4.17 -10.10 4.22
N ALA A 503 5.12 -9.58 5.00
CA ALA A 503 4.82 -8.67 6.10
C ALA A 503 4.17 -7.37 5.62
N LEU A 504 4.64 -6.82 4.49
CA LEU A 504 4.05 -5.64 3.87
C LEU A 504 2.59 -5.87 3.47
N PHE A 505 2.27 -6.94 2.74
CA PHE A 505 0.88 -7.23 2.37
C PHE A 505 0.01 -7.53 3.59
N ASN A 506 0.55 -8.20 4.60
CA ASN A 506 -0.22 -8.51 5.79
C ASN A 506 -0.57 -7.24 6.57
N THR A 507 0.31 -6.25 6.61
CA THR A 507 0.03 -4.96 7.26
C THR A 507 -1.24 -4.28 6.75
N PHE A 508 -1.58 -4.45 5.47
CA PHE A 508 -2.78 -3.84 4.89
C PHE A 508 -4.01 -4.77 4.86
N SER A 509 -3.85 -6.01 5.29
CA SER A 509 -4.98 -6.96 5.36
C SER A 509 -6.01 -6.50 6.39
N CYS A 510 -7.27 -6.84 6.16
CA CYS A 510 -8.37 -6.43 7.03
C CYS A 510 -8.58 -4.89 7.20
N MET A 511 -8.02 -4.04 6.33
CA MET A 511 -8.17 -2.57 6.37
C MET A 511 -9.35 -2.02 5.55
N GLY A 512 -10.13 -2.89 4.92
CA GLY A 512 -11.31 -2.51 4.16
C GLY A 512 -12.40 -1.92 5.04
N ILE A 513 -13.25 -1.10 4.45
CA ILE A 513 -14.52 -0.65 5.06
C ILE A 513 -15.63 -1.71 4.92
N ARG A 514 -15.39 -2.72 4.09
CA ARG A 514 -16.18 -3.94 3.90
C ARG A 514 -15.32 -5.17 4.19
N ASP A 515 -15.95 -6.26 4.59
CA ASP A 515 -15.26 -7.55 4.73
C ASP A 515 -14.87 -8.15 3.35
N ALA A 516 -14.24 -9.31 3.35
CA ALA A 516 -13.72 -9.94 2.13
C ALA A 516 -14.86 -10.43 1.20
N GLU A 517 -16.04 -10.68 1.75
CA GLU A 517 -17.26 -11.01 1.01
C GLU A 517 -17.99 -9.76 0.50
N GLY A 518 -17.53 -8.57 0.87
CA GLY A 518 -18.13 -7.30 0.51
C GLY A 518 -19.33 -6.91 1.39
N ASN A 519 -19.50 -7.42 2.59
CA ASN A 519 -20.49 -6.87 3.51
C ASN A 519 -19.92 -5.64 4.23
N THR A 520 -20.75 -4.63 4.46
CA THR A 520 -20.37 -3.44 5.25
C THR A 520 -19.97 -3.84 6.66
N LYS A 521 -18.83 -3.35 7.14
CA LYS A 521 -18.44 -3.54 8.53
C LYS A 521 -19.24 -2.61 9.45
N GLY A 522 -19.78 -3.17 10.52
CA GLY A 522 -20.56 -2.39 11.49
C GLY A 522 -19.69 -1.45 12.32
N GLY A 523 -20.19 -0.25 12.59
CA GLY A 523 -19.58 0.70 13.53
C GLY A 523 -18.46 1.58 12.97
N LEU A 524 -18.13 1.46 11.68
CA LEU A 524 -17.19 2.38 11.04
C LEU A 524 -17.84 3.74 10.76
N PRO A 525 -17.16 4.86 11.03
CA PRO A 525 -17.64 6.21 10.73
C PRO A 525 -17.47 6.58 9.23
N TRP A 526 -17.61 5.59 8.34
CA TRP A 526 -17.45 5.78 6.90
C TRP A 526 -18.82 5.75 6.23
N GLY A 527 -19.22 6.87 5.65
CA GLY A 527 -20.55 7.04 5.09
C GLY A 527 -20.68 6.39 3.71
N SER A 528 -21.86 5.86 3.41
CA SER A 528 -22.33 5.87 2.02
C SER A 528 -22.57 7.34 1.64
N PRO A 529 -22.10 7.79 0.46
CA PRO A 529 -22.17 9.18 0.01
C PRO A 529 -23.59 9.71 -0.12
#